data_AF-A0A8H6RGX3-F1
#
_entry.id   AF-A0A8H6RGX3-F1
#
_cell.length_a   1.000
_cell.length_b   1.000
_cell.length_c   1.000
_cell.angle_alpha   90.00
_cell.angle_beta   90.00
_cell.angle_gamma   90.00
#
_symmetry.space_group_name_H-M   'P 1'
#
loop_
_entity.id
_entity.type
_entity.pdbx_description
1 polymer ?
#
loop_
_entity_poly.entity_id
_entity_poly.type
_entity_poly.pdbx_seq_one_letter_code
_entity_poly.pdbx_strand_id
1 'polypeptide(L)'
;MPVPTKLNPSKNVPKQHADVEQAVQTPAERGLPALAAFLAGDPDSETYIFRKFSVLTARHLVHLQCELLELEQQLKSLDDDLNTKGDLQATLSFRDWDEFIANAEDQSRGEWKLNQLVQKIGHKLEEYRKKLRVKPEVKMS
;
A
#
# COMPACT_ATOMS: atom_id res chain seq x y z
N MET A 1 35.95 -65.71 39.30
CA MET A 1 35.47 -64.86 40.43
C MET A 1 36.49 -63.75 40.67
N PRO A 2 36.14 -62.58 41.24
CA PRO A 2 35.58 -61.37 40.64
C PRO A 2 36.53 -60.15 40.64
N VAL A 3 36.08 -59.04 40.04
CA VAL A 3 36.71 -57.69 39.95
C VAL A 3 36.72 -56.96 41.31
N PRO A 4 37.56 -55.92 41.54
CA PRO A 4 37.02 -54.55 41.43
C PRO A 4 37.99 -53.46 40.90
N THR A 5 37.56 -52.77 39.84
CA THR A 5 37.08 -51.37 39.77
C THR A 5 37.86 -50.21 40.47
N LYS A 6 38.21 -49.24 39.62
CA LYS A 6 38.41 -47.77 39.73
C LYS A 6 39.76 -47.20 40.20
N LEU A 7 40.45 -46.59 39.22
CA LEU A 7 41.14 -45.32 39.44
C LEU A 7 40.57 -44.30 38.45
N ASN A 8 39.99 -43.21 38.97
CA ASN A 8 39.61 -42.01 38.23
C ASN A 8 40.62 -40.93 38.64
N PRO A 9 41.07 -40.06 37.74
CA PRO A 9 40.77 -38.66 38.03
C PRO A 9 40.49 -37.79 36.80
N SER A 10 39.47 -36.96 36.97
CA SER A 10 39.44 -35.52 36.68
C SER A 10 39.44 -35.04 35.22
N LYS A 11 38.36 -34.30 34.93
CA LYS A 11 38.23 -33.14 34.02
C LYS A 11 38.21 -33.44 32.52
N ASN A 12 37.01 -33.40 31.96
CA ASN A 12 36.62 -32.21 31.19
C ASN A 12 35.12 -32.23 30.94
N VAL A 13 34.44 -31.15 31.35
CA VAL A 13 33.09 -30.83 30.91
C VAL A 13 33.26 -30.06 29.59
N PRO A 14 32.82 -30.58 28.44
CA PRO A 14 32.61 -29.71 27.29
C PRO A 14 31.35 -28.90 27.55
N LYS A 15 31.55 -27.58 27.59
CA LYS A 15 30.50 -26.58 27.63
C LYS A 15 29.54 -26.79 26.46
N GLN A 16 28.26 -26.61 26.76
CA GLN A 16 27.23 -26.34 25.76
C GLN A 16 27.72 -25.17 24.88
N HIS A 17 27.94 -25.45 23.60
CA HIS A 17 27.70 -24.46 22.56
C HIS A 17 26.40 -24.92 21.92
N ALA A 18 25.29 -24.29 22.33
CA ALA A 18 24.07 -24.38 21.55
C ALA A 18 24.40 -23.74 20.22
N ASP A 19 24.53 -24.57 19.19
CA ASP A 19 24.80 -24.13 17.82
C ASP A 19 23.70 -23.13 17.43
N VAL A 20 24.11 -21.88 17.21
CA VAL A 20 23.27 -20.73 16.80
C VAL A 20 22.73 -20.91 15.36
N GLU A 21 23.06 -22.02 14.71
CA GLU A 21 22.90 -22.23 13.27
C GLU A 21 21.85 -23.32 12.98
N GLN A 22 20.70 -23.29 13.66
CA GLN A 22 19.47 -23.81 13.02
C GLN A 22 18.84 -22.68 12.21
N ALA A 23 19.59 -22.19 11.22
CA ALA A 23 19.00 -21.48 10.10
C ALA A 23 17.98 -22.44 9.47
N VAL A 24 16.70 -22.07 9.53
CA VAL A 24 15.62 -22.76 8.85
C VAL A 24 16.08 -22.99 7.40
N GLN A 25 16.31 -24.25 7.02
CA GLN A 25 16.56 -24.62 5.64
C GLN A 25 15.24 -24.45 4.88
N THR A 26 14.90 -23.22 4.52
CA THR A 26 13.92 -22.98 3.48
C THR A 26 14.52 -23.50 2.16
N PRO A 27 13.74 -24.20 1.31
CA PRO A 27 14.21 -24.65 0.02
C PRO A 27 14.83 -23.46 -0.72
N ALA A 28 15.93 -23.69 -1.44
CA ALA A 28 16.67 -22.65 -2.16
C ALA A 28 15.78 -22.03 -3.26
N GLU A 29 14.91 -21.11 -2.86
CA GLU A 29 14.28 -20.17 -3.74
C GLU A 29 15.41 -19.42 -4.45
N ARG A 30 15.32 -19.28 -5.78
CA ARG A 30 16.30 -18.52 -6.57
C ARG A 30 15.66 -17.23 -7.04
N GLY A 31 16.47 -16.17 -7.15
CA GLY A 31 16.00 -14.87 -7.63
C GLY A 31 15.38 -14.01 -6.53
N LEU A 32 14.35 -13.23 -6.88
CA LEU A 32 13.73 -12.25 -5.98
C LEU A 32 13.20 -12.83 -4.66
N PRO A 33 12.58 -14.03 -4.62
CA PRO A 33 12.10 -14.60 -3.36
C PRO A 33 13.24 -14.96 -2.39
N ALA A 34 14.36 -15.46 -2.92
CA ALA A 34 15.58 -15.73 -2.14
C ALA A 34 16.12 -14.46 -1.47
N LEU A 35 16.17 -13.37 -2.24
CA LEU A 35 16.61 -12.07 -1.75
C LEU A 35 15.62 -11.53 -0.71
N ALA A 36 14.31 -11.70 -0.91
CA ALA A 36 13.31 -11.28 0.06
C ALA A 36 13.41 -12.05 1.38
N ALA A 37 13.64 -13.37 1.32
CA ALA A 37 13.88 -14.19 2.50
C ALA A 37 15.16 -13.78 3.24
N PHE A 38 16.23 -13.46 2.50
CA PHE A 38 17.46 -12.90 3.07
C PHE A 38 17.20 -11.53 3.73
N LEU A 39 16.47 -10.64 3.07
CA LEU A 39 16.10 -9.33 3.62
C LEU A 39 15.21 -9.44 4.88
N ALA A 40 14.35 -10.45 4.95
CA ALA A 40 13.49 -10.68 6.11
C ALA A 40 14.23 -11.30 7.31
N GLY A 41 15.45 -11.82 7.12
CA GLY A 41 16.24 -12.49 8.14
C GLY A 41 17.02 -11.56 9.08
N ASP A 42 17.08 -10.25 8.80
CA ASP A 42 17.73 -9.27 9.69
C ASP A 42 16.75 -8.86 10.81
N PRO A 43 17.02 -9.26 12.06
CA PRO A 43 16.09 -9.11 13.18
C PRO A 43 15.78 -7.65 13.50
N ASP A 44 16.69 -6.72 13.20
CA ASP A 44 16.53 -5.30 13.52
C ASP A 44 16.12 -4.46 12.30
N SER A 45 16.10 -5.05 11.09
CA SER A 45 15.80 -4.36 9.81
C SER A 45 16.64 -3.08 9.56
N GLU A 46 17.69 -2.84 10.34
CA GLU A 46 18.49 -1.62 10.32
C GLU A 46 19.59 -1.64 9.25
N THR A 47 19.84 -2.80 8.61
CA THR A 47 20.99 -2.96 7.70
C THR A 47 20.66 -2.68 6.23
N TYR A 48 19.41 -2.31 5.88
CA TYR A 48 18.98 -2.17 4.50
C TYR A 48 18.93 -0.73 3.99
N ILE A 49 19.83 -0.41 3.06
CA ILE A 49 19.84 0.87 2.35
C ILE A 49 19.14 0.68 1.00
N PHE A 50 17.89 1.14 0.90
CA PHE A 50 17.17 1.18 -0.38
C PHE A 50 17.35 2.54 -1.07
N ARG A 51 17.42 2.52 -2.40
CA ARG A 51 17.39 3.74 -3.22
C ARG A 51 16.05 4.44 -3.03
N LYS A 52 16.08 5.69 -2.56
CA LYS A 52 14.91 6.58 -2.62
C LYS A 52 14.63 6.93 -4.07
N PHE A 53 13.54 6.42 -4.64
CA PHE A 53 13.12 6.69 -6.02
C PHE A 53 12.47 8.08 -6.19
N SER A 54 13.08 9.14 -5.64
CA SER A 54 12.48 10.50 -5.55
C SER A 54 11.97 11.04 -6.89
N VAL A 55 12.75 10.92 -7.96
CA VAL A 55 12.36 11.36 -9.31
C VAL A 55 11.18 10.55 -9.85
N LEU A 56 11.18 9.23 -9.62
CA LEU A 56 10.08 8.36 -10.08
C LEU A 56 8.80 8.65 -9.29
N THR A 57 8.92 8.87 -7.98
CA THR A 57 7.80 9.30 -7.12
C THR A 57 7.24 10.63 -7.58
N ALA A 58 8.09 11.62 -7.88
CA ALA A 58 7.65 12.92 -8.39
C ALA A 58 6.93 12.80 -9.74
N ARG A 59 7.46 11.99 -10.67
CA ARG A 59 6.78 11.72 -11.96
C ARG A 59 5.42 11.08 -11.77
N HIS A 60 5.31 10.11 -10.86
CA HIS A 60 4.02 9.49 -10.56
C HIS A 60 3.04 10.50 -9.96
N LEU A 61 3.49 11.38 -9.06
CA LEU A 61 2.65 12.45 -8.50
C LEU A 61 2.14 13.41 -9.58
N VAL A 62 3.00 13.84 -10.51
CA VAL A 62 2.60 14.69 -11.64
C VAL A 62 1.58 13.95 -12.51
N HIS A 63 1.77 12.66 -12.76
CA HIS A 63 0.79 11.87 -13.51
C HIS A 63 -0.58 11.83 -12.84
N LEU A 64 -0.63 11.57 -11.53
CA LEU A 64 -1.88 11.60 -10.76
C LEU A 64 -2.55 12.99 -10.79
N GLN A 65 -1.77 14.07 -10.77
CA GLN A 65 -2.31 15.43 -10.92
C GLN A 65 -2.93 15.65 -12.30
N CYS A 66 -2.27 15.20 -13.37
CA CYS A 66 -2.82 15.29 -14.72
C CYS A 66 -4.14 14.53 -14.84
N GLU A 67 -4.21 13.30 -14.32
CA GLU A 67 -5.45 12.51 -14.31
C GLU A 67 -6.57 13.21 -13.51
N LEU A 68 -6.24 13.82 -12.36
CA LEU A 68 -7.21 14.57 -11.57
C LEU A 68 -7.72 15.82 -12.31
N LEU A 69 -6.85 16.55 -12.99
CA LEU A 69 -7.23 17.71 -13.79
C LEU A 69 -8.16 17.32 -14.95
N GLU A 70 -7.89 16.19 -15.60
CA GLU A 70 -8.77 15.66 -16.65
C GLU A 70 -10.15 15.31 -16.09
N LEU A 71 -10.21 14.65 -14.93
CA LEU A 71 -11.47 14.31 -14.27
C LEU A 71 -12.22 15.56 -13.79
N GLU A 72 -11.51 16.57 -13.28
CA GLU A 72 -12.09 17.86 -12.90
C GLU A 72 -12.71 18.57 -14.10
N GLN A 73 -12.03 18.56 -15.25
CA GLN A 73 -12.57 19.11 -16.49
C GLN A 73 -13.81 18.36 -16.96
N GLN A 74 -13.81 17.03 -16.87
CA GLN A 74 -14.98 16.20 -17.19
C GLN A 74 -16.17 16.53 -16.26
N LEU A 75 -15.92 16.67 -14.96
CA LEU A 75 -16.96 17.02 -13.98
C LEU A 75 -17.57 18.38 -14.33
N LYS A 76 -16.72 19.38 -14.56
CA LYS A 76 -17.16 20.72 -14.95
C LYS A 76 -17.98 20.71 -16.23
N SER A 77 -17.59 19.92 -17.23
CA SER A 77 -18.35 19.82 -18.48
C SER A 77 -19.73 19.19 -18.29
N LEU A 78 -19.87 18.22 -17.38
CA LEU A 78 -21.16 17.63 -17.04
C LEU A 78 -22.04 18.64 -16.29
N ASP A 79 -21.47 19.38 -15.34
CA ASP A 79 -22.18 20.42 -14.61
C ASP A 79 -22.69 21.53 -15.56
N ASP A 80 -21.83 21.96 -16.50
CA ASP A 80 -22.19 22.95 -17.52
C ASP A 80 -23.28 22.43 -18.46
N ASP A 81 -23.21 21.16 -18.88
CA ASP A 81 -24.22 20.50 -19.71
C ASP A 81 -25.59 20.42 -19.02
N LEU A 82 -25.61 20.08 -17.74
CA LEU A 82 -26.82 19.99 -16.93
C LEU A 82 -27.48 21.36 -16.76
N ASN A 83 -26.67 22.39 -16.49
CA ASN A 83 -27.15 23.76 -16.35
C ASN A 83 -27.64 24.34 -17.69
N THR A 84 -27.00 24.00 -18.81
CA THR A 84 -27.35 24.50 -20.15
C THR A 84 -28.58 23.83 -20.73
N LYS A 85 -28.77 22.52 -20.50
CA LYS A 85 -29.92 21.76 -21.01
C LYS A 85 -31.21 22.05 -20.26
N GLY A 86 -31.15 22.78 -19.14
CA GLY A 86 -32.33 23.16 -18.36
C GLY A 86 -33.12 21.96 -17.85
N ASP A 87 -32.44 20.82 -17.65
CA ASP A 87 -33.07 19.61 -17.14
C ASP A 87 -33.40 19.81 -15.66
N LEU A 88 -34.59 20.34 -15.42
CA LEU A 88 -35.08 20.72 -14.10
C LEU A 88 -35.08 19.52 -13.16
N GLN A 89 -35.34 18.31 -13.69
CA GLN A 89 -35.38 17.08 -12.90
C GLN A 89 -33.98 16.66 -12.45
N ALA A 90 -32.99 16.74 -13.34
CA ALA A 90 -31.59 16.53 -12.95
C ALA A 90 -31.13 17.63 -11.97
N THR A 91 -31.48 18.89 -12.22
CA THR A 91 -31.12 20.01 -11.35
C THR A 91 -31.73 19.89 -9.94
N LEU A 92 -32.93 19.32 -9.83
CA LEU A 92 -33.60 19.04 -8.56
C LEU A 92 -33.00 17.82 -7.85
N SER A 93 -32.63 16.77 -8.59
CA SER A 93 -31.98 15.60 -8.00
C SER A 93 -30.61 15.93 -7.38
N PHE A 94 -29.90 16.97 -7.86
CA PHE A 94 -28.68 17.46 -7.18
C PHE A 94 -28.93 18.15 -5.84
N ARG A 95 -30.17 18.53 -5.51
CA ARG A 95 -30.49 19.18 -4.22
C ARG A 95 -30.76 18.18 -3.11
N ASP A 96 -31.06 16.94 -3.46
CA ASP A 96 -31.30 15.84 -2.52
C ASP A 96 -30.33 14.68 -2.82
N TRP A 97 -29.39 14.46 -1.91
CA TRP A 97 -28.37 13.43 -2.07
C TRP A 97 -28.96 12.02 -2.14
N ASP A 98 -30.06 11.75 -1.42
CA ASP A 98 -30.67 10.43 -1.40
C ASP A 98 -31.38 10.14 -2.74
N GLU A 99 -32.04 11.15 -3.31
CA GLU A 99 -32.64 11.08 -4.64
C GLU A 99 -31.56 10.97 -5.73
N PHE A 100 -30.45 11.70 -5.61
CA PHE A 100 -29.31 11.57 -6.52
C PHE A 100 -28.75 10.14 -6.53
N ILE A 101 -28.50 9.55 -5.35
CA ILE A 101 -27.94 8.19 -5.25
C ILE A 101 -28.91 7.15 -5.80
N ALA A 102 -30.21 7.25 -5.48
CA ALA A 102 -31.22 6.36 -6.04
C ALA A 102 -31.28 6.45 -7.57
N ASN A 103 -31.20 7.66 -8.11
CA ASN A 103 -31.18 7.90 -9.55
C ASN A 103 -29.88 7.44 -10.22
N ALA A 104 -28.77 7.45 -9.48
CA ALA A 104 -27.47 6.99 -9.94
C ALA A 104 -27.32 5.47 -9.95
N GLU A 105 -28.31 4.69 -9.49
CA GLU A 105 -28.35 3.24 -9.68
C GLU A 105 -28.69 2.87 -11.14
N ASP A 106 -29.42 3.73 -11.84
CA ASP A 106 -29.82 3.52 -13.24
C ASP A 106 -28.73 3.99 -14.21
N GLN A 107 -28.11 3.04 -14.90
CA GLN A 107 -27.04 3.29 -15.88
C GLN A 107 -27.48 4.13 -17.08
N SER A 108 -28.78 4.20 -17.37
CA SER A 108 -29.31 5.01 -18.47
C SER A 108 -29.32 6.50 -18.16
N ARG A 109 -29.19 6.86 -16.88
CA ARG A 109 -29.31 8.23 -16.39
C ARG A 109 -27.98 8.97 -16.34
N GLY A 110 -28.06 10.30 -16.42
CA GLY A 110 -26.90 11.19 -16.31
C GLY A 110 -26.24 11.09 -14.93
N GLU A 111 -27.05 10.91 -13.88
CA GLU A 111 -26.62 10.77 -12.50
C GLU A 111 -25.68 9.58 -12.28
N TRP A 112 -25.88 8.45 -12.99
CA TRP A 112 -24.97 7.31 -12.92
C TRP A 112 -23.56 7.69 -13.41
N LYS A 113 -23.47 8.37 -14.56
CA LYS A 113 -22.17 8.81 -15.11
C LYS A 113 -21.46 9.76 -14.16
N LEU A 114 -22.21 10.68 -13.56
CA LEU A 114 -21.65 11.64 -12.61
C LEU A 114 -21.18 10.96 -11.32
N ASN A 115 -21.98 10.03 -10.78
CA ASN A 115 -21.59 9.24 -9.60
C ASN A 115 -20.31 8.42 -9.86
N GLN A 116 -20.18 7.77 -11.03
CA GLN A 116 -18.94 7.08 -11.42
C GLN A 116 -17.73 8.02 -11.47
N LEU A 117 -17.92 9.23 -12.01
CA LEU A 117 -16.86 10.23 -12.09
C LEU A 117 -16.43 10.69 -10.69
N VAL A 118 -17.38 11.00 -9.81
CA VAL A 118 -17.12 11.42 -8.42
C VAL A 118 -16.39 10.33 -7.63
N GLN A 119 -16.79 9.07 -7.77
CA GLN A 119 -16.09 7.94 -7.14
C GLN A 119 -14.65 7.82 -7.66
N LYS A 120 -14.44 7.94 -8.98
CA LYS A 120 -13.11 7.89 -9.59
C LYS A 120 -12.21 9.03 -9.09
N ILE A 121 -12.75 10.25 -8.99
CA ILE A 121 -12.06 11.40 -8.38
C ILE A 121 -11.70 11.11 -6.93
N GLY A 122 -12.64 10.57 -6.14
CA GLY A 122 -12.42 10.20 -4.75
C GLY A 122 -11.26 9.22 -4.56
N HIS A 123 -11.25 8.14 -5.34
CA HIS A 123 -10.16 7.15 -5.32
C HIS A 123 -8.81 7.77 -5.71
N LYS A 124 -8.77 8.59 -6.78
CA LYS A 124 -7.53 9.24 -7.23
C LYS A 124 -7.01 10.27 -6.23
N LEU A 125 -7.90 11.03 -5.58
CA LEU A 125 -7.53 11.95 -4.51
C LEU A 125 -6.96 11.21 -3.29
N GLU A 126 -7.54 10.06 -2.93
CA GLU A 126 -7.01 9.24 -1.84
C GLU A 126 -5.62 8.70 -2.18
N GLU A 127 -5.42 8.19 -3.38
CA GLU A 127 -4.11 7.73 -3.86
C GLU A 127 -3.08 8.87 -3.83
N TYR A 128 -3.43 10.03 -4.38
CA TYR A 128 -2.59 11.23 -4.40
C TYR A 128 -2.21 11.68 -2.99
N ARG A 129 -3.18 11.74 -2.06
CA ARG A 129 -2.94 12.08 -0.64
C ARG A 129 -2.03 11.06 0.05
N LYS A 130 -2.20 9.76 -0.20
CA LYS A 130 -1.33 8.70 0.33
C LYS A 130 0.11 8.89 -0.14
N LYS A 131 0.33 9.21 -1.42
CA LYS A 131 1.67 9.45 -1.97
C LYS A 131 2.30 10.75 -1.44
N LEU A 132 1.52 11.79 -1.17
CA LEU A 132 1.99 13.03 -0.53
C LEU A 132 2.35 12.88 0.95
N ARG A 133 1.63 12.02 1.68
CA ARG A 133 1.86 11.76 3.12
C ARG A 133 3.15 10.99 3.41
N VAL A 134 3.90 10.58 2.38
CA VAL A 134 5.25 10.05 2.54
C VAL A 134 6.23 11.20 2.86
N LYS A 135 6.10 11.79 4.05
CA LYS A 135 7.16 12.56 4.72
C LYS A 135 7.70 11.71 5.87
N PRO A 136 9.03 11.70 6.09
CA PRO A 136 9.64 10.90 7.14
C PRO A 136 9.17 11.37 8.51
N GLU A 137 8.89 10.43 9.41
CA GLU A 137 8.77 10.70 10.84
C GLU A 137 10.06 11.40 11.32
N VAL A 138 10.02 12.71 11.50
CA VAL A 138 11.02 13.39 12.31
C VAL A 138 10.52 13.28 13.75
N LYS A 139 10.96 12.23 14.45
CA LYS A 139 10.85 12.18 15.91
C LYS A 139 11.79 13.27 16.45
N MET A 140 11.24 14.41 16.83
CA MET A 140 11.98 15.40 17.60
C MET A 140 12.20 14.84 19.01
N SER A 141 13.47 14.79 19.41
CA SER A 141 13.97 14.31 20.70
C SER A 141 13.55 15.21 21.86
#